data_AF-A0AAJ6A8X3-F1
#
_entry.id   AF-A0AAJ6A8X3-F1
#
_cell.length_a   1.000
_cell.length_b   1.000
_cell.length_c   1.000
_cell.angle_alpha   90.00
_cell.angle_beta   90.00
_cell.angle_gamma   90.00
#
_symmetry.space_group_name_H-M   'P 1'
#
loop_
_entity.id
_entity.type
_entity.pdbx_description
1 polymer ?
#
loop_
_entity_poly.entity_id
_entity_poly.type
_entity_poly.pdbx_seq_one_letter_code
_entity_poly.pdbx_strand_id
1 'polypeptide(L)'
;MHRREELAMAVGHVRDGEKRVLKQEALIGRLEAGGHPSAQAVELLNTFNVTLDLMRGHLHIIEDEIDAERLEKLARRAWAKAIVNRSRTSRIS
;
A
#
# COMPACT_ATOMS: atom_id res chain seq x y z
N MET A 1 -6.23 -12.23 -11.35
CA MET A 1 -5.75 -11.13 -12.22
C MET A 1 -5.89 -9.79 -11.50
N HIS A 2 -6.94 -9.57 -10.70
CA HIS A 2 -7.28 -8.28 -10.10
C HIS A 2 -6.34 -7.73 -9.00
N ARG A 3 -5.84 -8.55 -8.06
CA ARG A 3 -5.04 -8.02 -6.94
C ARG A 3 -3.74 -7.29 -7.32
N ARG A 4 -3.07 -7.71 -8.39
CA ARG A 4 -1.83 -7.05 -8.85
C ARG A 4 -2.12 -5.68 -9.46
N GLU A 5 -3.27 -5.55 -10.11
CA GLU A 5 -3.76 -4.29 -10.67
C GLU A 5 -4.23 -3.37 -9.55
N GLU A 6 -4.96 -3.89 -8.56
CA GLU A 6 -5.37 -3.16 -7.34
C GLU A 6 -4.15 -2.64 -6.57
N LEU A 7 -3.14 -3.47 -6.33
CA LEU A 7 -1.89 -3.05 -5.69
C LEU A 7 -1.19 -1.94 -6.49
N ALA A 8 -1.08 -2.11 -7.81
CA ALA A 8 -0.44 -1.11 -8.67
C ALA A 8 -1.20 0.24 -8.64
N MET A 9 -2.53 0.20 -8.63
CA MET A 9 -3.36 1.40 -8.51
C MET A 9 -3.19 2.06 -7.14
N ALA A 10 -3.24 1.29 -6.05
CA ALA A 10 -3.07 1.80 -4.69
C ALA A 10 -1.71 2.47 -4.48
N VAL A 11 -0.63 1.83 -4.94
CA VAL A 11 0.73 2.41 -4.94
C VAL A 11 0.76 3.70 -5.77
N GLY A 12 0.10 3.70 -6.94
CA GLY A 12 -0.02 4.89 -7.79
C GLY A 12 -0.71 6.06 -7.07
N HIS A 13 -1.81 5.80 -6.36
CA HIS A 13 -2.55 6.80 -5.61
C HIS A 13 -1.73 7.40 -4.47
N VAL A 14 -1.04 6.59 -3.68
CA VAL A 14 -0.15 7.09 -2.61
C VAL A 14 0.93 8.00 -3.20
N ARG A 15 1.62 7.54 -4.24
CA ARG A 15 2.68 8.32 -4.91
C ARG A 15 2.17 9.65 -5.46
N ASP A 16 0.99 9.65 -6.06
CA ASP A 16 0.42 10.87 -6.63
C ASP A 16 -0.15 11.80 -5.54
N GLY A 17 -0.62 11.26 -4.42
CA GLY A 17 -0.99 12.01 -3.22
C GLY A 17 0.22 12.72 -2.59
N GLU A 18 1.34 12.02 -2.41
CA GLU A 18 2.59 12.58 -1.90
C GLU A 18 3.09 13.75 -2.76
N LYS A 19 3.03 13.60 -4.09
CA LYS A 19 3.37 14.70 -5.02
C LYS A 19 2.45 15.90 -4.86
N ARG A 20 1.16 15.71 -4.55
CA ARG A 20 0.21 16.81 -4.35
C ARG A 20 0.49 17.54 -3.04
N VAL A 21 0.77 16.81 -1.96
CA VAL A 21 1.20 17.36 -0.67
C VAL A 21 2.43 18.25 -0.84
N LEU A 22 3.51 17.71 -1.43
CA LEU A 22 4.75 18.46 -1.65
C LEU A 22 4.55 19.74 -2.50
N LYS A 23 3.72 19.66 -3.54
CA LYS A 23 3.39 20.83 -4.37
C LYS A 23 2.62 21.89 -3.59
N GLN A 24 1.71 21.47 -2.70
CA GLN A 24 0.90 22.37 -1.90
C GLN A 24 1.73 23.03 -0.80
N GLU A 25 2.61 22.29 -0.13
CA GLU A 25 3.59 22.84 0.82
C GLU A 25 4.47 23.90 0.14
N ALA A 26 4.99 23.60 -1.05
CA ALA A 26 5.78 24.56 -1.82
C ALA A 26 4.97 25.80 -2.24
N LEU A 27 3.67 25.67 -2.50
CA LEU A 27 2.79 26.81 -2.78
C LEU A 27 2.60 27.68 -1.54
N ILE A 28 2.33 27.07 -0.39
CA ILE A 28 2.16 27.76 0.89
C ILE A 28 3.43 28.57 1.21
N GLY A 29 4.61 27.96 1.12
CA GLY A 29 5.87 28.66 1.36
C GLY A 29 6.08 29.88 0.45
N ARG A 30 5.66 29.81 -0.82
CA ARG A 30 5.70 30.97 -1.74
C ARG A 30 4.70 32.06 -1.36
N LEU A 31 3.49 31.69 -0.94
CA LEU A 31 2.48 32.65 -0.51
C LEU A 31 2.94 33.41 0.73
N GLU A 32 3.47 32.68 1.71
CA GLU A 32 3.98 33.25 2.96
C GLU A 32 5.18 34.16 2.72
N ALA A 33 6.14 33.73 1.90
CA ALA A 33 7.29 34.57 1.53
C ALA A 33 6.88 35.85 0.79
N GLY A 34 5.78 35.81 0.03
CA GLY A 34 5.21 36.96 -0.67
C GLY A 34 4.28 37.83 0.18
N GLY A 35 4.03 37.48 1.44
CA GLY A 35 3.06 38.18 2.30
C GLY A 35 1.60 38.02 1.85
N HIS A 36 1.31 36.99 1.04
CA HIS A 36 -0.03 36.69 0.59
C HIS A 36 -0.79 35.83 1.62
N PRO A 37 -2.13 35.96 1.72
CA PRO A 37 -2.93 35.06 2.55
C PRO A 37 -2.76 33.59 2.14
N SER A 38 -2.44 32.73 3.11
CA SER A 38 -2.19 31.28 2.89
C SER A 38 -3.22 30.37 3.58
N ALA A 39 -4.15 30.90 4.37
CA ALA A 39 -5.06 30.10 5.20
C ALA A 39 -5.83 29.01 4.43
N GLN A 40 -6.46 29.36 3.30
CA GLN A 40 -7.17 28.38 2.45
C GLN A 40 -6.23 27.33 1.85
N ALA A 41 -4.99 27.72 1.53
CA ALA A 41 -4.00 26.79 1.01
C ALA A 41 -3.57 25.78 2.10
N VAL A 42 -3.48 26.21 3.36
CA VAL A 42 -3.22 25.34 4.52
C VAL A 42 -4.40 24.39 4.78
N GLU A 43 -5.65 24.86 4.70
CA GLU A 43 -6.84 24.00 4.82
C GLU A 43 -6.88 22.92 3.73
N LEU A 44 -6.54 23.28 2.49
CA LEU A 44 -6.42 22.32 1.40
C LEU A 44 -5.28 21.31 1.63
N LEU A 45 -4.14 21.76 2.16
CA LEU A 45 -3.03 20.87 2.52
C LEU A 45 -3.48 19.84 3.57
N ASN A 46 -4.23 20.26 4.58
CA ASN A 46 -4.78 19.36 5.59
C ASN A 46 -5.71 18.31 4.96
N THR A 47 -6.53 18.71 3.99
CA THR A 47 -7.39 17.78 3.25
C THR A 47 -6.58 16.76 2.45
N PHE A 48 -5.50 17.19 1.79
CA PHE A 48 -4.58 16.29 1.09
C PHE A 48 -3.86 15.32 2.02
N ASN A 49 -3.43 15.78 3.20
CA ASN A 49 -2.80 14.91 4.20
C ASN A 49 -3.76 13.83 4.70
N VAL A 50 -4.98 14.21 5.09
CA VAL A 50 -6.02 13.24 5.50
C VAL A 50 -6.31 12.23 4.39
N THR A 51 -6.42 12.71 3.15
CA THR A 51 -6.67 11.84 1.99
C THR A 51 -5.50 10.90 1.74
N LEU A 52 -4.26 11.37 1.86
CA LEU A 52 -3.05 10.57 1.69
C LEU A 52 -2.94 9.48 2.76
N ASP A 53 -3.29 9.79 4.01
CA ASP A 53 -3.30 8.80 5.09
C ASP A 53 -4.34 7.70 4.84
N LEU A 54 -5.52 8.05 4.32
CA LEU A 54 -6.52 7.07 3.88
C LEU A 54 -5.99 6.17 2.74
N MET A 55 -5.29 6.76 1.75
CA MET A 55 -4.67 5.99 0.66
C MET A 55 -3.60 5.03 1.16
N ARG A 56 -2.77 5.47 2.11
CA ARG A 56 -1.74 4.63 2.76
C ARG A 56 -2.39 3.49 3.56
N GLY A 57 -3.45 3.78 4.30
CA GLY A 57 -4.22 2.76 5.01
C GLY A 57 -4.80 1.71 4.07
N HIS A 58 -5.37 2.14 2.94
CA HIS A 58 -5.89 1.20 1.93
C HIS A 58 -4.79 0.36 1.27
N LEU A 59 -3.62 0.96 0.96
CA LEU A 59 -2.48 0.21 0.44
C LEU A 59 -2.04 -0.89 1.42
N HIS A 60 -1.96 -0.57 2.72
CA HIS A 60 -1.56 -1.54 3.74
C HIS A 60 -2.53 -2.73 3.82
N ILE A 61 -3.83 -2.48 3.73
CA ILE A 61 -4.85 -3.56 3.70
C ILE A 61 -4.61 -4.49 2.50
N ILE A 62 -4.37 -3.94 1.31
CA ILE A 62 -4.11 -4.74 0.11
C ILE A 62 -2.84 -5.58 0.25
N GLU A 63 -1.77 -5.00 0.81
CA GLU A 63 -0.51 -5.70 1.06
C GLU A 63 -0.71 -6.87 2.03
N ASP A 64 -1.42 -6.64 3.14
CA ASP A 64 -1.71 -7.68 4.13
C ASP A 64 -2.53 -8.84 3.54
N GLU A 65 -3.54 -8.53 2.71
CA GLU A 65 -4.33 -9.55 2.04
C GLU A 65 -3.51 -10.39 1.05
N ILE A 66 -2.62 -9.76 0.29
CA ILE A 66 -1.71 -10.45 -0.64
C ILE A 66 -0.74 -11.36 0.11
N ASP A 67 -0.20 -10.89 1.23
CA ASP A 67 0.72 -11.68 2.05
C ASP A 67 0.01 -12.85 2.74
N ALA A 68 -1.20 -12.66 3.25
CA ALA A 68 -2.02 -13.73 3.81
C ALA A 68 -2.27 -14.86 2.78
N GLU A 69 -2.66 -14.50 1.56
CA GLU A 69 -2.84 -15.48 0.48
C GLU A 69 -1.56 -16.23 0.12
N ARG A 70 -0.43 -15.50 0.10
CA ARG A 70 0.87 -16.08 -0.20
C ARG A 70 1.27 -17.09 0.87
N LEU A 71 1.10 -16.76 2.14
CA LEU A 71 1.38 -17.65 3.28
C LEU A 71 0.51 -18.90 3.24
N GLU A 72 -0.79 -18.75 2.99
CA GLU A 72 -1.72 -19.88 2.87
C GLU A 72 -1.30 -20.83 1.73
N LYS A 73 -0.88 -20.29 0.58
CA LYS A 73 -0.40 -21.07 -0.56
C LYS A 73 0.91 -21.81 -0.24
N LEU A 74 1.83 -21.18 0.49
CA LEU A 74 3.07 -21.81 0.93
C LEU A 74 2.81 -22.94 1.93
N ALA A 75 1.91 -22.73 2.89
CA ALA A 75 1.51 -23.74 3.86
C ALA A 75 0.91 -24.97 3.18
N ARG A 76 -0.03 -24.77 2.23
CA ARG A 76 -0.62 -25.87 1.43
C ARG A 76 0.44 -26.67 0.68
N ARG A 77 1.41 -26.01 0.06
CA ARG A 77 2.52 -26.67 -0.65
C ARG A 77 3.43 -27.47 0.28
N ALA A 78 3.76 -26.91 1.45
CA ALA A 78 4.58 -27.57 2.45
C ALA A 78 3.89 -28.86 2.97
N TRP A 79 2.60 -28.76 3.27
CA TRP A 79 1.80 -29.92 3.71
C TRP A 79 1.73 -31.02 2.64
N ALA A 80 1.44 -30.66 1.39
CA ALA A 80 1.42 -31.63 0.29
C ALA A 80 2.78 -32.34 0.12
N LYS A 81 3.89 -31.60 0.21
CA LYS A 81 5.24 -32.18 0.14
C LYS A 81 5.52 -33.13 1.32
N ALA A 82 5.09 -32.78 2.52
CA ALA A 82 5.26 -33.62 3.71
C ALA A 82 4.50 -34.95 3.59
N ILE A 83 3.28 -34.92 3.04
CA ILE A 83 2.50 -36.13 2.78
C ILE A 83 3.22 -37.03 1.78
N VAL A 84 3.61 -36.50 0.62
CA VAL A 84 4.29 -37.29 -0.42
C VAL A 84 5.57 -37.93 0.11
N ASN A 85 6.35 -37.20 0.91
CA ASN A 85 7.56 -37.74 1.52
C ASN A 85 7.27 -38.87 2.50
N ARG A 86 6.26 -38.73 3.36
CA ARG A 86 5.85 -39.77 4.32
C ARG A 86 5.38 -41.05 3.59
N SER A 87 4.62 -40.92 2.51
CA SER A 87 4.16 -42.04 1.69
C SER A 87 5.28 -42.80 0.97
N ARG A 88 6.38 -42.10 0.63
CA ARG A 88 7.58 -42.72 0.04
C ARG A 88 8.43 -43.47 1.06
N THR A 89 8.53 -42.98 2.29
CA THR A 89 9.33 -43.63 3.34
C THR A 89 8.71 -44.94 3.79
N SER A 90 7.38 -45.04 3.87
CA SER A 90 6.66 -46.27 4.25
C SER A 90 6.64 -47.38 3.18
N ARG A 91 7.13 -47.12 1.96
CA ARG A 91 7.08 -48.08 0.84
C ARG A 91 8.43 -48.78 0.56
N ILE A 92 9.46 -48.45 1.35
CA ILE A 92 10.85 -48.96 1.22
C ILE A 92 11.24 -49.80 2.45
N SER A 93 10.33 -49.98 3.41
CA SER A 93 10.47 -50.89 4.58
C SER A 93 9.54 -52.08 4.39
#